data_AF-Q2HQK5-F1
#
_entry.id   AF-Q2HQK5-F1
#
_cell.length_a   1.000
_cell.length_b   1.000
_cell.length_c   1.000
_cell.angle_alpha   90.00
_cell.angle_beta   90.00
_cell.angle_gamma   90.00
#
_symmetry.space_group_name_H-M   'P 1'
#
loop_
_entity.id
_entity.type
_entity.pdbx_description
1 polymer ?
#
loop_
_entity_poly.entity_id
_entity_poly.type
_entity_poly.pdbx_seq_one_letter_code
_entity_poly.pdbx_strand_id
1 'polypeptide(L)'
;MAHQNSMKLEGKLYAKVEVKMDLMQALSMSWIEVQFLRRAVDALCECRRTLKYAYAFAYYLEANNMTTLFETNQSDLELATEQLSGMLEGDLEDNDLAELKRKVQDKYRYVELRRKKMLDHCAEGVELDSWVFCE
;
A
#
# COMPACT_ATOMS: atom_id res chain seq x y z
N MET A 1 18.71 8.28 2.72
CA MET A 1 18.25 9.42 1.89
C MET A 1 16.84 9.23 1.33
N ALA A 2 16.43 8.02 0.91
CA ALA A 2 15.07 7.74 0.42
C ALA A 2 13.93 7.95 1.45
N HIS A 3 14.19 7.77 2.75
CA HIS A 3 13.12 7.81 3.76
C HIS A 3 12.50 9.17 4.06
N GLN A 4 13.32 10.21 4.17
CA GLN A 4 12.79 11.56 4.42
C GLN A 4 12.00 12.07 3.21
N ASN A 5 12.34 11.62 2.01
CA ASN A 5 11.61 11.96 0.80
C ASN A 5 10.24 11.25 0.77
N SER A 6 10.19 9.96 1.15
CA SER A 6 8.93 9.20 1.24
C SER A 6 7.93 9.82 2.24
N MET A 7 8.36 10.19 3.47
CA MET A 7 7.46 10.84 4.44
C MET A 7 6.96 12.22 3.99
N LYS A 8 7.82 13.00 3.32
CA LYS A 8 7.40 14.30 2.75
C LYS A 8 6.39 14.12 1.63
N LEU A 9 6.55 13.09 0.80
CA LEU A 9 5.61 12.75 -0.27
C LEU A 9 4.28 12.26 0.29
N GLU A 10 4.30 11.44 1.36
CA GLU A 10 3.10 10.99 2.06
C GLU A 10 2.31 12.17 2.65
N GLY A 11 2.97 13.10 3.33
CA GLY A 11 2.30 14.30 3.87
C GLY A 11 1.65 15.16 2.79
N LYS A 12 2.27 15.28 1.61
CA LYS A 12 1.67 15.96 0.45
C LYS A 12 0.46 15.20 -0.08
N LEU A 13 0.49 13.87 -0.07
CA LEU A 13 -0.61 13.04 -0.54
C LEU A 13 -1.84 13.18 0.36
N TYR A 14 -1.67 13.18 1.69
CA TYR A 14 -2.77 13.47 2.62
C TYR A 14 -3.39 14.83 2.34
N ALA A 15 -2.58 15.88 2.20
CA ALA A 15 -3.10 17.22 1.89
C ALA A 15 -3.88 17.27 0.57
N LYS A 16 -3.38 16.60 -0.48
CA LYS A 16 -4.07 16.50 -1.78
C LYS A 16 -5.41 15.77 -1.66
N VAL A 17 -5.45 14.68 -0.87
CA VAL A 17 -6.66 13.89 -0.65
C VAL A 17 -7.70 14.65 0.15
N GLU A 18 -7.32 15.38 1.20
CA GLU A 18 -8.25 16.19 1.99
C GLU A 18 -8.93 17.26 1.11
N VAL A 19 -8.16 17.97 0.26
CA VAL A 19 -8.74 18.92 -0.71
C VAL A 19 -9.73 18.24 -1.66
N LYS A 20 -9.44 17.02 -2.14
CA LYS A 20 -10.37 16.28 -2.99
C LYS A 20 -11.61 15.80 -2.24
N MET A 21 -11.48 15.41 -0.98
CA MET A 21 -12.61 15.04 -0.13
C MET A 21 -13.55 16.24 0.04
N ASP A 22 -13.03 17.44 0.25
CA ASP A 22 -13.83 18.67 0.35
C ASP A 22 -14.55 18.99 -0.97
N LEU A 23 -13.86 18.86 -2.11
CA LEU A 23 -14.46 19.05 -3.44
C LEU A 23 -15.59 18.04 -3.71
N MET A 24 -15.39 16.76 -3.36
CA MET A 24 -16.42 15.73 -3.50
C MET A 24 -17.62 15.98 -2.59
N GLN A 25 -17.39 16.48 -1.37
CA GLN A 25 -18.48 16.85 -0.47
C GLN A 25 -19.30 18.03 -1.02
N ALA A 26 -18.64 19.02 -1.63
CA ALA A 26 -19.32 20.12 -2.32
C ALA A 26 -20.16 19.63 -3.52
N LEU A 27 -19.82 18.49 -4.12
CA LEU A 27 -20.55 17.82 -5.21
C LEU A 27 -21.63 16.85 -4.71
N SER A 28 -22.12 17.01 -3.48
CA SER A 28 -23.22 16.23 -2.86
C SER A 28 -22.86 14.83 -2.35
N MET A 29 -21.56 14.49 -2.21
CA MET A 29 -21.18 13.28 -1.44
C MET A 29 -21.20 13.59 0.06
N SER A 30 -21.74 12.67 0.86
CA SER A 30 -21.69 12.80 2.31
C SER A 30 -20.28 12.59 2.87
N TRP A 31 -20.03 13.09 4.09
CA TRP A 31 -18.74 12.92 4.78
C TRP A 31 -18.27 11.46 4.86
N ILE A 32 -19.19 10.50 5.03
CA ILE A 32 -18.87 9.07 5.08
C ILE A 32 -18.48 8.52 3.70
N GLU A 33 -19.07 9.04 2.63
CA GLU A 33 -18.86 8.54 1.28
C GLU A 33 -17.50 8.90 0.72
N VAL A 34 -16.84 9.94 1.23
CA VAL A 34 -15.49 10.37 0.80
C VAL A 34 -14.36 9.74 1.62
N GLN A 35 -14.67 9.05 2.73
CA GLN A 35 -13.67 8.40 3.60
C GLN A 35 -12.83 7.33 2.88
N PHE A 36 -13.29 6.81 1.75
CA PHE A 36 -12.53 5.83 0.96
C PHE A 36 -11.17 6.38 0.49
N LEU A 37 -11.06 7.68 0.20
CA LEU A 37 -9.79 8.29 -0.21
C LEU A 37 -8.79 8.26 0.94
N ARG A 38 -9.23 8.63 2.15
CA ARG A 38 -8.38 8.59 3.33
C ARG A 38 -7.91 7.17 3.65
N ARG A 39 -8.82 6.20 3.62
CA ARG A 39 -8.48 4.77 3.78
C ARG A 39 -7.48 4.29 2.73
N ALA A 40 -7.60 4.75 1.49
CA ALA A 40 -6.65 4.41 0.43
C ALA A 40 -5.24 4.95 0.73
N VAL A 41 -5.13 6.18 1.24
CA VAL A 41 -3.83 6.76 1.66
C VAL A 41 -3.27 6.01 2.87
N ASP A 42 -4.11 5.72 3.87
CA ASP A 42 -3.70 4.97 5.06
C ASP A 42 -3.12 3.59 4.67
N ALA A 43 -3.84 2.85 3.81
CA ALA A 43 -3.41 1.56 3.28
C ALA A 43 -2.08 1.67 2.50
N LEU A 44 -1.92 2.71 1.67
CA LEU A 44 -0.67 2.97 0.94
C LEU A 44 0.51 3.20 1.91
N CYS A 45 0.32 4.05 2.92
CA CYS A 45 1.33 4.35 3.94
C CYS A 45 1.69 3.11 4.79
N GLU A 46 0.72 2.26 5.12
CA GLU A 46 0.99 0.98 5.77
C GLU A 46 1.83 0.05 4.90
N CYS A 47 1.49 -0.08 3.61
CA CYS A 47 2.21 -0.97 2.70
C CYS A 47 3.63 -0.50 2.44
N ARG A 48 3.86 0.81 2.27
CA ARG A 48 5.22 1.38 2.16
C ARG A 48 6.07 1.11 3.40
N ARG A 49 5.48 1.22 4.60
CA ARG A 49 6.14 0.85 5.86
C ARG A 49 6.48 -0.63 5.90
N THR A 50 5.54 -1.50 5.54
CA THR A 50 5.78 -2.94 5.47
C THR A 50 6.89 -3.28 4.48
N LEU A 51 6.88 -2.71 3.27
CA LEU A 51 7.92 -2.92 2.26
C LEU A 51 9.31 -2.50 2.73
N LYS A 52 9.43 -1.36 3.43
CA LYS A 52 10.70 -0.96 4.07
C LYS A 52 11.26 -2.07 4.95
N TYR A 53 10.43 -2.63 5.83
CA TYR A 53 10.87 -3.69 6.74
C TYR A 53 11.09 -5.02 6.00
N ALA A 54 10.31 -5.30 4.95
CA ALA A 54 10.49 -6.45 4.08
C ALA A 54 11.88 -6.45 3.44
N TYR A 55 12.35 -5.31 2.93
CA TYR A 55 13.71 -5.18 2.40
C TYR A 55 14.79 -5.42 3.45
N ALA A 56 14.60 -4.88 4.66
CA ALA A 56 15.55 -5.11 5.76
C ALA A 56 15.57 -6.58 6.19
N PHE A 57 14.42 -7.24 6.19
CA PHE A 57 14.30 -8.67 6.48
C PHE A 57 14.96 -9.52 5.39
N ALA A 58 14.63 -9.27 4.12
CA ALA A 58 15.16 -9.97 2.95
C ALA A 58 16.70 -9.94 2.90
N TYR A 59 17.31 -8.82 3.29
CA TYR A 59 18.75 -8.64 3.29
C TYR A 59 19.50 -9.71 4.12
N TYR A 60 18.90 -10.17 5.21
CA TYR A 60 19.51 -11.17 6.08
C TYR A 60 19.10 -12.61 5.76
N LEU A 61 18.17 -12.85 4.82
CA LEU A 61 17.70 -14.20 4.52
C LEU A 61 18.69 -14.96 3.63
N GLU A 62 18.90 -16.23 3.96
CA GLU A 62 19.54 -17.18 3.05
C GLU A 62 18.56 -17.62 1.95
N ALA A 63 19.08 -17.82 0.74
CA ALA A 63 18.27 -18.22 -0.40
C ALA A 63 17.75 -19.65 -0.24
N ASN A 64 16.42 -19.79 -0.15
CA ASN A 64 15.72 -21.07 -0.12
C ASN A 64 14.31 -20.92 -0.69
N ASN A 65 13.53 -22.02 -0.74
CA ASN A 65 12.18 -22.00 -1.31
C ASN A 65 11.23 -21.02 -0.59
N MET A 66 11.36 -20.84 0.73
CA MET A 66 10.55 -19.90 1.51
C MET A 66 10.91 -18.46 1.20
N THR A 67 12.21 -18.18 1.05
CA THR A 67 12.74 -16.87 0.64
C THR A 67 12.28 -16.50 -0.76
N THR A 68 12.33 -17.44 -1.73
CA THR A 68 11.82 -17.19 -3.09
C THR A 68 10.32 -16.84 -3.12
N LEU A 69 9.52 -17.55 -2.30
CA LEU A 69 8.09 -17.25 -2.17
C LEU A 69 7.86 -15.89 -1.50
N PHE A 70 8.65 -15.56 -0.49
CA PHE A 70 8.63 -14.25 0.15
C PHE A 70 8.95 -13.12 -0.85
N GLU A 71 10.02 -13.25 -1.64
CA GLU A 71 10.41 -12.27 -2.65
C GLU A 71 9.32 -12.07 -3.72
N THR A 72 8.65 -13.16 -4.11
CA THR A 72 7.50 -13.11 -5.03
C THR A 72 6.34 -12.30 -4.42
N ASN A 73 6.01 -12.58 -3.15
CA ASN A 73 4.97 -11.83 -2.43
C ASN A 73 5.34 -10.36 -2.23
N GLN A 74 6.62 -10.07 -1.97
CA GLN A 74 7.15 -8.71 -1.86
C GLN A 74 6.98 -7.96 -3.20
N SER A 75 7.39 -8.57 -4.32
CA SER A 75 7.26 -7.98 -5.66
C SER A 75 5.79 -7.69 -6.02
N ASP A 76 4.89 -8.65 -5.72
CA ASP A 76 3.44 -8.47 -5.91
C ASP A 76 2.90 -7.28 -5.09
N LEU A 77 3.37 -7.12 -3.85
CA LEU A 77 2.98 -6.01 -2.97
C LEU A 77 3.54 -4.67 -3.46
N GLU A 78 4.79 -4.62 -3.94
CA GLU A 78 5.40 -3.42 -4.53
C GLU A 78 4.62 -2.94 -5.74
N LEU A 79 4.35 -3.84 -6.69
CA LEU A 79 3.59 -3.50 -7.87
C LEU A 79 2.19 -2.98 -7.52
N ALA A 80 1.49 -3.63 -6.58
CA ALA A 80 0.19 -3.16 -6.12
C ALA A 80 0.27 -1.77 -5.45
N THR A 81 1.30 -1.55 -4.63
CA THR A 81 1.56 -0.28 -3.93
C THR A 81 1.81 0.86 -4.92
N GLU A 82 2.66 0.64 -5.93
CA GLU A 82 2.94 1.63 -6.97
C GLU A 82 1.70 1.97 -7.80
N GLN A 83 0.88 0.97 -8.15
CA GLN A 83 -0.37 1.21 -8.87
C GLN A 83 -1.38 2.04 -8.07
N LEU A 84 -1.48 1.83 -6.76
CA LEU A 84 -2.32 2.64 -5.88
C LEU A 84 -1.76 4.05 -5.74
N SER A 85 -0.44 4.18 -5.57
CA SER A 85 0.25 5.47 -5.52
C SER A 85 -0.01 6.30 -6.77
N GLY A 86 0.21 5.72 -7.95
CA GLY A 86 -0.01 6.38 -9.23
C GLY A 86 -1.47 6.79 -9.44
N MET A 87 -2.43 5.99 -8.95
CA MET A 87 -3.85 6.36 -9.00
C MET A 87 -4.15 7.58 -8.13
N LEU A 88 -3.64 7.62 -6.89
CA LEU A 88 -3.89 8.73 -5.94
C LEU A 88 -3.12 10.01 -6.31
N GLU A 89 -1.94 9.87 -6.92
CA GLU A 89 -1.13 10.99 -7.40
C GLU A 89 -1.61 11.54 -8.74
N GLY A 90 -2.18 10.69 -9.60
CA GLY A 90 -2.75 11.07 -10.87
C GLY A 90 -3.91 12.05 -10.73
N ASP A 91 -4.26 12.68 -11.85
CA ASP A 91 -5.46 13.49 -11.93
C ASP A 91 -6.66 12.56 -11.89
N LEU A 92 -7.28 12.44 -10.70
CA LEU A 92 -8.59 11.80 -10.55
C LEU A 92 -9.67 12.71 -11.16
N GLU A 93 -9.51 13.06 -12.45
CA GLU A 93 -10.45 13.76 -13.31
C GLU A 93 -11.41 12.73 -13.93
N ASP A 94 -12.02 11.90 -13.07
CA ASP A 94 -13.12 11.05 -13.52
C ASP A 94 -14.40 11.88 -13.37
N ASN A 95 -15.07 12.15 -14.50
CA ASN A 95 -16.40 12.78 -14.53
C ASN A 95 -17.46 11.92 -13.81
N ASP A 96 -17.12 10.67 -13.48
CA ASP A 96 -17.93 9.74 -12.70
C ASP A 96 -17.28 9.44 -11.33
N LEU A 97 -17.78 10.12 -10.30
CA LEU A 97 -17.34 9.93 -8.91
C LEU A 97 -17.62 8.52 -8.38
N ALA A 98 -18.65 7.84 -8.88
CA ALA A 98 -18.98 6.48 -8.46
C ALA A 98 -17.97 5.48 -9.01
N GLU A 99 -17.58 5.64 -10.27
CA GLU A 99 -16.54 4.83 -10.89
C GLU A 99 -15.18 5.04 -10.20
N LEU A 100 -14.86 6.29 -9.91
CA LEU A 100 -13.64 6.62 -9.18
C LEU A 100 -13.60 5.96 -7.79
N LYS A 101 -14.70 6.06 -7.04
CA LYS A 101 -14.84 5.41 -5.73
C LYS A 101 -14.60 3.91 -5.83
N ARG A 102 -15.22 3.24 -6.81
CA ARG A 102 -15.04 1.81 -7.04
C ARG A 102 -13.58 1.46 -7.34
N LYS A 103 -12.96 2.13 -8.31
CA LYS A 103 -11.56 1.88 -8.71
C LYS A 103 -10.59 2.01 -7.53
N VAL A 104 -10.72 3.09 -6.75
CA VAL A 104 -9.86 3.32 -5.58
C VAL A 104 -10.11 2.24 -4.51
N GLN A 105 -11.37 1.89 -4.27
CA GLN A 105 -11.73 0.83 -3.31
C GLN A 105 -11.15 -0.53 -3.68
N ASP A 106 -11.25 -0.93 -4.94
CA ASP A 106 -10.73 -2.20 -5.40
C ASP A 106 -9.20 -2.22 -5.30
N LYS A 107 -8.52 -1.13 -5.67
CA LYS A 107 -7.06 -1.04 -5.56
C LYS A 107 -6.56 -1.10 -4.12
N TYR A 108 -7.10 -0.29 -3.21
CA TYR A 108 -6.58 -0.32 -1.84
C TYR A 108 -6.87 -1.66 -1.14
N ARG A 109 -8.04 -2.28 -1.38
CA ARG A 109 -8.35 -3.61 -0.84
C ARG A 109 -7.39 -4.69 -1.36
N TYR A 110 -7.03 -4.61 -2.64
CA TYR A 110 -6.07 -5.54 -3.23
C TYR A 110 -4.68 -5.37 -2.60
N VAL A 111 -4.25 -4.12 -2.39
CA VAL A 111 -2.99 -3.78 -1.71
C VAL A 111 -2.95 -4.32 -0.28
N GLU A 112 -4.03 -4.11 0.50
CA GLU A 112 -4.18 -4.66 1.85
C GLU A 112 -4.12 -6.20 1.85
N LEU A 113 -4.78 -6.85 0.89
CA LEU A 113 -4.75 -8.30 0.73
C LEU A 113 -3.33 -8.81 0.44
N ARG A 114 -2.57 -8.15 -0.43
CA ARG A 114 -1.19 -8.53 -0.75
C ARG A 114 -0.27 -8.35 0.45
N ARG A 115 -0.43 -7.24 1.19
CA ARG A 115 0.30 -7.01 2.42
C ARG A 115 0.02 -8.11 3.45
N LYS A 116 -1.26 -8.46 3.63
CA LYS A 116 -1.66 -9.53 4.53
C LYS A 116 -1.02 -10.87 4.14
N LYS A 117 -1.12 -11.28 2.87
CA LYS A 117 -0.50 -12.53 2.39
C LYS A 117 1.01 -12.59 2.65
N MET A 118 1.72 -11.50 2.43
CA MET A 118 3.16 -11.43 2.70
C MET A 118 3.46 -11.59 4.20
N LEU A 119 2.69 -10.91 5.06
CA LEU A 119 2.85 -10.99 6.51
C LEU A 119 2.46 -12.37 7.07
N ASP A 120 1.40 -12.97 6.56
CA ASP A 120 0.96 -14.32 6.92
C ASP A 120 2.08 -15.33 6.58
N HIS A 121 2.69 -15.23 5.37
CA HIS A 121 3.85 -16.06 4.99
C HIS A 121 5.07 -15.85 5.91
N CYS A 122 5.33 -14.61 6.33
CA CYS A 122 6.38 -14.31 7.31
C CYS A 122 6.11 -15.01 8.65
N ALA A 123 4.88 -14.92 9.14
CA ALA A 123 4.46 -15.51 10.40
C ALA A 123 4.55 -17.04 10.36
N GLU A 124 4.06 -17.67 9.30
CA GLU A 124 4.17 -19.12 9.08
C GLU A 124 5.63 -19.58 9.10
N GLY A 125 6.53 -18.85 8.43
CA GLY A 125 7.95 -19.19 8.45
C GLY A 125 8.62 -19.04 9.83
N VAL A 126 8.11 -18.15 10.69
CA VAL A 126 8.57 -18.04 12.09
C VAL A 126 8.05 -19.21 12.92
N GLU A 127 6.77 -19.57 12.79
CA GLU A 127 6.17 -20.69 13.53
C GLU A 127 6.82 -22.05 13.18
N LEU A 128 7.25 -22.21 11.93
CA LEU A 128 7.87 -23.41 11.41
C LEU A 128 9.41 -23.39 11.46
N ASP A 129 10.02 -22.36 12.08
CA ASP A 129 11.47 -22.15 12.14
C ASP A 129 12.17 -22.32 10.77
N SER A 130 11.51 -21.81 9.73
CA SER A 130 11.90 -22.01 8.33
C SER A 130 12.79 -20.89 7.77
N TRP A 131 13.00 -19.83 8.54
CA TRP A 131 13.88 -18.72 8.17
C TRP A 131 15.32 -19.04 8.55
N VAL A 132 16.19 -19.07 7.55
CA VAL A 132 17.64 -19.20 7.73
C VAL A 132 18.26 -17.84 7.43
N PHE A 133 19.16 -17.39 8.30
CA PHE A 133 19.78 -16.07 8.20
C PHE A 133 21.27 -16.19 7.88
N CYS A 134 21.75 -15.35 6.96
CA CYS A 134 23.17 -15.19 6.68
C CYS A 134 23.85 -14.42 7.82
N GLU A 135 25.04 -14.87 8.25
CA GLU A 135 25.91 -14.16 9.22
C GLU A 135 26.52 -12.85 8.66
#